data_AF-A0A8T3ZXY8-F1
#
_entry.id   AF-A0A8T3ZXY8-F1
#
_cell.length_a   1.000
_cell.length_b   1.000
_cell.length_c   1.000
_cell.angle_alpha   90.00
_cell.angle_beta   90.00
_cell.angle_gamma   90.00
#
_symmetry.space_group_name_H-M   'P 1'
#
loop_
_entity.id
_entity.type
_entity.pdbx_description
1 polymer ?
#
loop_
_entity_poly.entity_id
_entity_poly.type
_entity_poly.pdbx_seq_one_letter_code
_entity_poly.pdbx_strand_id
1 'polypeptide(L)' 'MSNLPEFSWLKGADPAEIRHEINTTISDVLREYYFENTRMTNTKWIVKFRRADITEDDGKTAISCARRLGIDIS' A
#
# COMPACT_ATOMS: atom_id res chain seq x y z
N MET A 1 -0.53 2.42 22.07
CA MET A 1 -0.86 1.41 21.05
C MET A 1 -2.37 1.40 20.91
N SER A 2 -2.90 1.54 19.70
CA SER A 2 -4.34 1.65 19.42
C SER A 2 -5.10 0.38 19.87
N ASN A 3 -6.18 0.55 20.62
CA ASN A 3 -7.09 -0.52 21.05
C ASN A 3 -8.12 -0.84 19.95
N LEU A 4 -7.63 -1.15 18.76
CA LEU A 4 -8.46 -1.49 17.60
C LEU A 4 -8.43 -3.02 17.42
N PRO A 5 -9.52 -3.74 17.77
CA PRO A 5 -9.56 -5.20 17.75
C PRO A 5 -9.23 -5.82 16.38
N GLU A 6 -9.56 -5.13 15.29
CA GLU A 6 -9.27 -5.52 13.91
C GLU A 6 -7.77 -5.62 13.60
N PHE A 7 -6.93 -4.99 14.42
CA PHE A 7 -5.47 -5.06 14.32
C PHE A 7 -4.84 -5.94 15.41
N SER A 8 -5.62 -6.82 16.05
CA SER A 8 -5.10 -7.72 17.08
C SER A 8 -3.95 -8.60 16.58
N TRP A 9 -3.90 -8.89 15.28
CA TRP A 9 -2.81 -9.63 14.64
C TRP A 9 -1.46 -8.88 14.66
N LEU A 10 -1.46 -7.54 14.81
CA LEU A 10 -0.24 -6.75 14.97
C LEU A 10 0.42 -6.96 16.35
N LYS A 11 -0.29 -7.51 17.35
CA LYS A 11 0.25 -7.66 18.71
C LYS A 11 1.43 -8.64 18.82
N GLY A 12 1.63 -9.50 17.82
CA GLY A 12 2.79 -10.42 17.73
C GLY A 12 3.72 -10.14 16.56
N ALA A 13 3.44 -9.10 15.77
CA ALA A 13 4.24 -8.76 14.60
C ALA A 13 5.43 -7.88 15.01
N ASP A 14 6.63 -8.20 14.52
CA ASP A 14 7.82 -7.39 14.77
C ASP A 14 7.69 -6.05 14.02
N PRO A 15 7.70 -4.90 14.72
CA PRO A 15 7.65 -3.59 14.07
C PRO A 15 8.77 -3.36 13.05
N ALA A 16 9.93 -4.00 13.22
CA ALA A 16 11.03 -3.91 12.25
C ALA A 16 10.70 -4.64 10.94
N GLU A 17 10.13 -5.85 11.04
CA GLU A 17 9.68 -6.62 9.87
C GLU A 17 8.54 -5.92 9.14
N ILE A 18 7.55 -5.39 9.87
CA ILE A 18 6.46 -4.61 9.26
C ILE A 18 7.01 -3.41 8.51
N ARG A 19 7.95 -2.68 9.11
CA ARG A 19 8.58 -1.51 8.47
C ARG A 19 9.38 -1.93 7.24
N HIS A 20 10.08 -3.06 7.30
CA HIS A 20 10.81 -3.60 6.17
C HIS A 20 9.84 -3.88 5.01
N GLU A 21 8.77 -4.64 5.26
CA GLU A 21 7.77 -5.00 4.24
C GLU A 21 7.06 -3.78 3.63
N ILE A 22 6.75 -2.78 4.46
CA ILE A 22 6.19 -1.51 3.99
C ILE A 22 7.16 -0.80 3.04
N ASN A 23 8.43 -0.73 3.42
CA ASN A 23 9.45 0.00 2.66
C ASN A 23 9.91 -0.73 1.40
N THR A 24 9.77 -2.05 1.33
CA THR A 24 10.16 -2.86 0.18
C THR A 24 8.94 -3.21 -0.66
N THR A 25 8.24 -4.28 -0.30
CA THR A 25 7.14 -4.86 -1.08
C THR A 25 6.02 -3.86 -1.32
N ILE A 26 5.52 -3.22 -0.26
CA ILE A 26 4.36 -2.33 -0.40
C ILE A 26 4.75 -1.08 -1.20
N SER A 27 5.94 -0.54 -0.99
CA SER A 27 6.39 0.63 -1.74
C SER A 27 6.52 0.34 -3.24
N ASP A 28 7.05 -0.83 -3.61
CA ASP A 28 7.18 -1.25 -5.02
C ASP A 28 5.82 -1.48 -5.67
N VAL A 29 4.89 -2.13 -4.96
CA VAL A 29 3.51 -2.31 -5.42
C VAL A 29 2.84 -0.96 -5.68
N LEU A 30 2.93 -0.03 -4.72
CA LEU A 30 2.32 1.30 -4.85
C LEU A 30 2.98 2.14 -5.95
N ARG A 31 4.28 1.99 -6.18
CA ARG A 31 5.00 2.68 -7.27
C ARG A 31 4.57 2.15 -8.63
N GLU A 32 4.53 0.83 -8.82
CA GLU A 32 4.03 0.25 -10.07
C GLU A 32 2.56 0.64 -10.31
N TYR A 33 1.71 0.57 -9.29
CA TYR A 33 0.31 1.02 -9.37
C TYR A 33 0.19 2.52 -9.73
N TYR A 34 1.03 3.37 -9.15
CA TYR A 34 1.08 4.79 -9.49
C TYR A 34 1.42 5.02 -10.97
N PHE A 35 2.47 4.38 -11.48
CA PHE A 35 2.84 4.50 -12.89
C PHE A 35 1.77 4.00 -13.85
N GLU A 36 1.10 2.89 -13.52
CA GLU A 36 0.00 2.36 -14.32
C GLU A 36 -1.18 3.33 -14.37
N ASN A 37 -1.53 3.94 -13.24
CA ASN A 37 -2.60 4.94 -13.20
C ASN A 37 -2.24 6.20 -13.98
N THR A 38 -1.01 6.72 -13.83
CA THR A 38 -0.54 7.88 -14.58
C THR A 38 -0.54 7.63 -16.09
N ARG A 39 -0.24 6.39 -16.52
CA ARG A 39 -0.21 6.02 -17.94
C ARG A 39 -1.55 5.45 -18.46
N MET A 40 -2.55 5.31 -17.60
CA MET A 40 -3.87 4.72 -17.90
C MET A 40 -3.79 3.34 -18.58
N THR A 41 -2.78 2.53 -18.25
CA THR A 41 -2.57 1.23 -18.91
C THR A 41 -3.52 0.15 -18.41
N ASN A 42 -4.03 0.26 -17.17
CA ASN A 42 -4.98 -0.70 -16.58
C ASN A 42 -4.52 -2.16 -16.67
N THR A 43 -3.24 -2.43 -16.42
CA THR A 43 -2.60 -3.72 -16.73
C THR A 43 -2.50 -4.67 -15.53
N LYS A 44 -1.61 -4.41 -14.57
CA LYS A 44 -1.15 -5.39 -13.59
C LYS A 44 -1.73 -5.11 -12.21
N TRP A 45 -1.34 -4.02 -11.57
CA TRP A 45 -1.75 -3.72 -10.21
C TRP A 45 -3.14 -3.13 -10.15
N ILE A 46 -3.54 -2.32 -11.12
CA ILE A 46 -4.93 -1.84 -11.19
C ILE A 46 -5.92 -3.01 -11.25
N VAL A 47 -5.63 -4.03 -12.06
CA VAL A 47 -6.49 -5.23 -12.18
C VAL A 47 -6.46 -6.05 -10.90
N LYS A 48 -5.29 -6.23 -10.28
CA LYS A 48 -5.16 -6.97 -9.01
C LYS A 48 -5.89 -6.27 -7.87
N PHE A 49 -5.77 -4.94 -7.77
CA PHE A 49 -6.44 -4.14 -6.75
C PHE A 49 -7.95 -4.25 -6.90
N ARG A 50 -8.47 -4.12 -8.13
CA ARG A 50 -9.91 -4.29 -8.40
C ARG A 50 -10.42 -5.69 -8.01
N ARG A 51 -9.64 -6.74 -8.25
CA ARG A 51 -10.01 -8.12 -7.85
C ARG A 51 -10.02 -8.33 -6.33
N ALA A 52 -9.32 -7.48 -5.59
CA ALA A 52 -9.30 -7.48 -4.13
C ALA A 52 -10.27 -6.42 -3.54
N ASP A 53 -11.18 -5.87 -4.34
CA ASP A 53 -12.09 -4.78 -3.98
C ASP A 53 -11.39 -3.51 -3.45
N ILE A 54 -10.14 -3.29 -3.87
CA ILE A 54 -9.39 -2.05 -3.64
C ILE A 54 -9.70 -1.09 -4.79
N THR A 55 -10.39 0.00 -4.47
CA THR A 55 -10.80 1.01 -5.45
C THR A 55 -9.63 1.92 -5.85
N GLU A 56 -9.83 2.74 -6.88
CA GLU A 56 -8.84 3.74 -7.26
C GLU A 56 -8.56 4.73 -6.11
N ASP A 57 -9.59 5.09 -5.36
CA ASP A 57 -9.51 6.02 -4.22
C ASP A 57 -8.77 5.40 -3.03
N ASP A 58 -8.99 4.11 -2.75
CA ASP A 58 -8.21 3.35 -1.75
C ASP A 58 -6.73 3.33 -2.13
N GLY A 59 -6.42 3.05 -3.40
CA GLY A 59 -5.05 3.07 -3.90
C GLY A 59 -4.39 4.45 -3.82
N LYS A 60 -5.11 5.53 -4.15
CA LYS A 60 -4.63 6.91 -4.00
C LYS A 60 -4.40 7.27 -2.54
N THR A 61 -5.30 6.84 -1.65
CA THR A 61 -5.18 7.03 -0.21
C THR A 61 -3.95 6.29 0.33
N ALA A 62 -3.71 5.05 -0.10
CA ALA A 62 -2.51 4.29 0.26
C ALA A 62 -1.22 5.00 -0.18
N ILE A 63 -1.15 5.52 -1.42
CA ILE A 63 -0.01 6.33 -1.90
C ILE A 63 0.18 7.58 -1.04
N SER A 64 -0.90 8.28 -0.70
CA SER A 64 -0.84 9.48 0.15
C SER A 64 -0.29 9.15 1.54
N CYS A 65 -0.74 8.06 2.15
CA CYS A 65 -0.23 7.56 3.42
C CYS A 65 1.26 7.18 3.34
N ALA A 66 1.68 6.48 2.29
CA ALA A 66 3.08 6.12 2.08
C ALA A 66 3.98 7.36 2.01
N ARG A 67 3.59 8.38 1.23
CA ARG A 67 4.32 9.65 1.14
C ARG A 67 4.41 10.39 2.48
N ARG A 68 3.35 10.38 3.29
CA ARG A 68 3.37 10.97 4.64
C ARG A 68 4.32 10.24 5.60
N LEU A 69 4.58 8.95 5.35
CA LEU A 69 5.57 8.16 6.07
C LEU A 69 7.00 8.34 5.52
N GLY A 70 7.20 9.19 4.51
CA GLY A 70 8.50 9.45 3.89
C GLY A 70 8.90 8.42 2.83
N ILE A 71 7.97 7.58 2.37
CA ILE A 71 8.24 6.58 1.33
C ILE A 71 8.10 7.26 -0.03
N ASP A 72 9.14 7.14 -0.85
CA ASP A 72 9.17 7.72 -2.19
C ASP A 72 8.37 6.88 -3.19
N ILE A 73 7.18 7.40 -3.51
CA ILE A 73 6.29 6.88 -4.54
C ILE A 73 6.26 7.92 -5.67
N SER A 74 7.32 7.98 -6.46
CA SER A 74 7.45 8.81 -7.66
C SER A 74 7.83 7.99 -8.89
#